data_AF-A0A3M2G5E0-F1
#
_entry.id   AF-A0A3M2G5E0-F1
#
_cell.length_a   1.000
_cell.length_b   1.000
_cell.length_c   1.000
_cell.angle_alpha   90.00
_cell.angle_beta   90.00
_cell.angle_gamma   90.00
#
_symmetry.space_group_name_H-M   'P 1'
#
loop_
_entity.id
_entity.type
_entity.pdbx_description
1 polymer ?
#
loop_
_entity_poly.entity_id
_entity_poly.type
_entity_poly.pdbx_seq_one_letter_code
_entity_poly.pdbx_strand_id
1 'polypeptide(L)'
;MYAETPNGIFTSSGVWFHVTEAALEGYAGPVLAREPLPVLLARSERWLRSAQTLAVWALPLLLVLVPPLSAVLATLTLFVGWRALSPAFTSRVADAVLQALDLVWLQGAYYVFVLSIFAERGQLALVGIGLAGFVLLRWGLVGRLAQPLVRRIWASLFPLPVADQVLRGFIIRAALAYGLSLPHLDRMEDAIRRRLGRSS
;
A
#
# COMPACT_ATOMS: atom_id res chain seq x y z
N MET A 1 -6.36 13.60 -8.76
CA MET A 1 -7.03 14.80 -8.22
C MET A 1 -7.35 14.50 -6.76
N TYR A 2 -7.04 15.41 -5.83
CA TYR A 2 -7.37 15.24 -4.42
C TYR A 2 -8.31 16.37 -3.97
N ALA A 3 -9.18 16.08 -3.01
CA ALA A 3 -10.04 17.04 -2.37
C ALA A 3 -9.50 17.31 -0.97
N GLU A 4 -9.20 18.57 -0.68
CA GLU A 4 -8.83 18.97 0.68
C GLU A 4 -10.08 19.09 1.55
N THR A 5 -10.01 18.57 2.77
CA THR A 5 -11.06 18.68 3.78
C THR A 5 -10.49 19.31 5.04
N PRO A 6 -11.30 19.93 5.92
CA PRO A 6 -10.83 20.52 7.17
C PRO A 6 -10.04 19.55 8.07
N ASN A 7 -10.19 18.24 7.87
CA ASN A 7 -9.57 17.16 8.65
C ASN A 7 -8.49 16.38 7.88
N GLY A 8 -8.11 16.79 6.66
CA GLY A 8 -7.04 16.14 5.89
C GLY A 8 -7.27 16.09 4.37
N ILE A 9 -6.42 15.35 3.66
CA ILE A 9 -6.44 15.21 2.21
C ILE A 9 -7.14 13.91 1.82
N PHE A 10 -8.20 14.01 1.02
CA PHE A 10 -8.90 12.88 0.44
C PHE A 10 -8.53 12.71 -1.03
N THR A 11 -8.04 11.54 -1.39
CA THR A 11 -7.62 11.27 -2.77
C THR A 11 -8.74 10.63 -3.59
N SER A 12 -8.71 10.82 -4.90
CA SER A 12 -9.66 10.17 -5.83
C SER A 12 -9.59 8.63 -5.79
N SER A 13 -8.55 8.05 -5.19
CA SER A 13 -8.40 6.62 -4.98
C SER A 13 -9.12 6.08 -3.73
N GLY A 14 -9.73 6.98 -2.93
CA GLY A 14 -10.42 6.63 -1.69
C GLY A 14 -9.49 6.51 -0.47
N VAL A 15 -8.24 6.94 -0.56
CA VAL A 15 -7.31 7.01 0.57
C VAL A 15 -7.46 8.36 1.27
N TRP A 16 -7.67 8.31 2.59
CA TRP A 16 -7.73 9.48 3.45
C TRP A 16 -6.42 9.65 4.22
N PHE A 17 -5.75 10.76 3.97
CA PHE A 17 -4.59 11.22 4.75
C PHE A 17 -5.09 12.25 5.77
N HIS A 18 -4.74 12.10 7.04
CA HIS A 18 -5.24 12.98 8.12
C HIS A 18 -4.33 14.20 8.34
N VAL A 19 -3.64 14.64 7.29
CA VAL A 19 -2.71 15.77 7.28
C VAL A 19 -3.18 16.78 6.24
N THR A 20 -3.18 18.07 6.59
CA THR A 20 -3.57 19.18 5.70
C THR A 20 -2.39 19.65 4.86
N GLU A 21 -2.66 20.27 3.71
CA GLU A 21 -1.60 20.75 2.81
C GLU A 21 -0.74 21.83 3.50
N ALA A 22 -1.37 22.76 4.22
CA ALA A 22 -0.68 23.78 5.01
C ALA A 22 0.26 23.19 6.09
N ALA A 23 -0.11 22.05 6.71
CA ALA A 23 0.76 21.38 7.68
C ALA A 23 1.96 20.68 7.00
N LEU A 24 1.75 20.15 5.80
CA LEU A 24 2.79 19.55 4.96
C LEU A 24 3.76 20.58 4.40
N GLU A 25 3.29 21.76 3.99
CA GLU A 25 4.14 22.87 3.54
C GLU A 25 5.02 23.41 4.67
N GLY A 26 4.48 23.54 5.88
CA GLY A 26 5.26 23.97 7.05
C GLY A 26 6.34 22.97 7.48
N TYR A 27 6.12 21.67 7.25
CA TYR A 27 7.03 20.59 7.69
C TYR A 27 8.01 20.13 6.59
N ALA A 28 7.53 20.04 5.36
CA ALA A 28 8.22 19.44 4.23
C ALA A 28 8.34 20.39 3.03
N GLY A 29 8.13 21.70 3.22
CA GLY A 29 8.26 22.73 2.17
C GLY A 29 9.50 22.57 1.26
N PRO A 30 10.71 22.34 1.80
CA PRO A 30 11.90 22.10 0.98
C PRO A 30 11.83 20.84 0.12
N VAL A 31 11.12 19.80 0.58
CA VAL A 31 10.90 18.54 -0.15
C VAL A 31 9.80 18.74 -1.20
N LEU A 32 8.74 19.46 -0.87
CA LEU A 32 7.61 19.75 -1.76
C LEU A 32 8.02 20.65 -2.94
N ALA A 33 9.02 21.52 -2.74
CA ALA A 33 9.63 22.31 -3.81
C ALA A 33 10.37 21.47 -4.86
N ARG A 34 10.73 20.22 -4.53
CA ARG A 34 11.45 19.29 -5.43
C ARG A 34 10.56 18.15 -5.93
N GLU A 35 9.71 17.62 -5.05
CA GLU A 35 8.71 16.60 -5.39
C GLU A 35 7.31 17.10 -5.00
N PRO A 36 6.48 17.50 -5.98
CA PRO A 36 5.18 18.08 -5.69
C PRO A 36 4.28 17.06 -4.96
N LEU A 37 3.44 17.57 -4.05
CA LEU A 37 2.55 16.78 -3.21
C LEU A 37 1.72 15.71 -3.97
N PRO A 38 1.13 16.00 -5.16
CA PRO A 38 0.47 14.98 -5.97
C PRO A 38 1.31 13.73 -6.27
N VAL A 39 2.62 13.91 -6.49
CA VAL A 39 3.55 12.80 -6.81
C VAL A 39 3.82 11.95 -5.58
N LEU A 40 3.99 12.59 -4.41
CA LEU A 40 4.18 11.88 -3.14
C LEU A 40 2.92 11.12 -2.71
N LEU A 41 1.74 11.71 -2.91
CA LEU A 41 0.46 11.04 -2.64
C LEU A 41 0.27 9.85 -3.57
N ALA A 42 0.45 10.02 -4.88
CA ALA A 42 0.34 8.91 -5.85
C ALA A 42 1.32 7.76 -5.54
N ARG A 43 2.55 8.09 -5.14
CA ARG A 43 3.55 7.09 -4.70
C ARG A 43 3.11 6.37 -3.43
N SER A 44 2.62 7.12 -2.44
CA SER A 44 2.13 6.54 -1.19
C SER A 44 0.93 5.62 -1.42
N GLU A 45 0.02 5.99 -2.32
CA GLU A 45 -1.10 5.14 -2.72
C GLU A 45 -0.66 3.85 -3.43
N ARG A 46 0.30 3.94 -4.36
CA ARG A 46 0.86 2.73 -5.01
C ARG A 46 1.48 1.81 -3.99
N TRP A 47 2.21 2.38 -3.02
CA TRP A 47 2.81 1.61 -1.95
C TRP A 47 1.76 0.93 -1.05
N LEU A 48 0.66 1.62 -0.74
CA LEU A 48 -0.45 1.03 0.00
C LEU A 48 -1.12 -0.12 -0.78
N ARG A 49 -1.13 -0.05 -2.11
CA ARG A 49 -1.64 -1.11 -2.99
C ARG A 49 -0.64 -2.24 -3.25
N SER A 50 0.63 -2.08 -2.87
CA SER A 50 1.69 -3.06 -3.14
C SER A 50 1.37 -4.48 -2.66
N ALA A 51 0.74 -4.63 -1.49
CA ALA A 51 0.32 -5.93 -0.97
C ALA A 51 -0.65 -6.64 -1.93
N GLN A 52 -1.57 -5.89 -2.53
CA GLN A 52 -2.53 -6.38 -3.51
C GLN A 52 -1.82 -6.74 -4.82
N THR A 53 -0.94 -5.88 -5.32
CA THR A 53 -0.14 -6.14 -6.52
C THR A 53 0.67 -7.43 -6.36
N LEU A 54 1.39 -7.59 -5.25
CA LEU A 54 2.16 -8.81 -4.96
C LEU A 54 1.28 -10.05 -4.86
N ALA A 55 0.13 -9.96 -4.20
CA ALA A 55 -0.81 -11.08 -4.08
C ALA A 55 -1.37 -11.52 -5.45
N VAL A 56 -1.65 -10.57 -6.34
CA VAL A 56 -2.11 -10.85 -7.71
C VAL A 56 -1.04 -11.61 -8.50
N TRP A 57 0.22 -11.22 -8.39
CA TRP A 57 1.30 -11.95 -9.06
C TRP A 57 1.59 -13.33 -8.44
N ALA A 58 1.50 -13.42 -7.11
CA ALA A 58 1.81 -14.63 -6.36
C ALA A 58 0.77 -15.74 -6.54
N LEU A 59 -0.53 -15.42 -6.63
CA LEU A 59 -1.58 -16.44 -6.62
C LEU A 59 -1.43 -17.47 -7.76
N PRO A 60 -1.30 -17.09 -9.05
CA PRO A 60 -1.16 -18.07 -10.12
C PRO A 60 0.13 -18.89 -9.99
N LEU A 61 1.22 -18.26 -9.56
CA LEU A 61 2.50 -18.94 -9.33
C LEU A 61 2.36 -20.00 -8.23
N LEU A 62 1.67 -19.67 -7.14
CA LEU A 62 1.41 -20.60 -6.05
C LEU A 62 0.46 -21.73 -6.47
N LEU A 63 -0.54 -21.46 -7.32
CA LEU A 63 -1.41 -22.50 -7.86
C LEU A 63 -0.67 -23.51 -8.75
N VAL A 64 0.47 -23.12 -9.34
CA VAL A 64 1.34 -24.05 -10.08
C VAL A 64 2.17 -24.92 -9.12
N LEU A 65 2.60 -24.37 -7.98
CA LEU A 65 3.59 -24.99 -7.11
C LEU A 65 2.99 -25.84 -5.98
N VAL A 66 1.81 -25.47 -5.48
CA VAL A 66 1.24 -26.08 -4.27
C VAL A 66 -0.26 -26.35 -4.45
N PRO A 67 -0.86 -27.21 -3.60
CA PRO A 67 -2.29 -27.48 -3.65
C PRO A 67 -3.14 -26.20 -3.55
N PRO A 68 -4.34 -26.18 -4.14
CA PRO A 68 -5.12 -24.95 -4.30
C PRO A 68 -5.40 -24.22 -2.97
N LEU A 69 -5.76 -24.96 -1.93
CA LEU A 69 -6.03 -24.39 -0.61
C LEU A 69 -4.76 -23.77 -0.01
N SER A 70 -3.62 -24.46 -0.13
CA SER A 70 -2.31 -23.96 0.33
C SER A 70 -1.90 -22.70 -0.45
N ALA A 71 -2.16 -22.65 -1.76
CA ALA A 71 -1.87 -21.49 -2.59
C ALA A 71 -2.66 -20.25 -2.15
N VAL A 72 -3.97 -20.42 -1.91
CA VAL A 72 -4.85 -19.35 -1.42
C VAL A 72 -4.39 -18.85 -0.05
N LEU A 73 -4.15 -19.77 0.89
CA LEU A 73 -3.68 -19.43 2.24
C LEU A 73 -2.32 -18.72 2.20
N ALA A 74 -1.37 -19.22 1.42
CA ALA A 74 -0.06 -18.58 1.27
C ALA A 74 -0.16 -17.19 0.65
N THR A 75 -1.06 -17.00 -0.33
CA THR A 75 -1.33 -15.67 -0.92
C THR A 75 -1.90 -14.70 0.11
N LEU A 76 -2.85 -15.16 0.95
CA LEU A 76 -3.44 -14.34 2.00
C LEU A 76 -2.40 -13.99 3.08
N THR A 77 -1.57 -14.94 3.49
CA THR A 77 -0.47 -14.69 4.43
C THR A 77 0.53 -13.70 3.86
N LEU A 78 0.91 -13.83 2.58
CA LEU A 78 1.75 -12.86 1.89
C LEU A 78 1.10 -11.47 1.89
N PHE A 79 -0.19 -11.39 1.56
CA PHE A 79 -0.93 -10.12 1.54
C PHE A 79 -0.94 -9.44 2.92
N VAL A 80 -1.32 -10.17 3.96
CA VAL A 80 -1.41 -9.63 5.33
C VAL A 80 -0.03 -9.30 5.88
N GLY A 81 0.95 -10.20 5.71
CA GLY A 81 2.32 -10.02 6.16
C GLY A 81 2.99 -8.83 5.48
N TRP A 82 2.88 -8.73 4.15
CA TRP A 82 3.41 -7.58 3.42
C TRP A 82 2.72 -6.28 3.83
N ARG A 83 1.39 -6.28 3.97
CA ARG A 83 0.67 -5.09 4.43
C ARG A 83 1.10 -4.67 5.83
N ALA A 84 1.44 -5.61 6.71
CA ALA A 84 1.92 -5.31 8.05
C ALA A 84 3.34 -4.71 8.04
N LEU A 85 4.24 -5.23 7.19
CA LEU A 85 5.65 -4.81 7.14
C LEU A 85 5.90 -3.62 6.20
N SER A 86 5.06 -3.40 5.19
CA SER A 86 5.32 -2.42 4.12
C SER A 86 5.59 -0.99 4.60
N PRO A 87 5.01 -0.46 5.71
CA PRO A 87 5.35 0.89 6.17
C PRO A 87 6.84 1.06 6.52
N ALA A 88 7.47 0.00 7.05
CA ALA A 88 8.87 0.02 7.46
C ALA A 88 9.85 -0.09 6.28
N PHE A 89 9.42 -0.63 5.13
CA PHE A 89 10.28 -0.97 3.98
C PHE A 89 10.09 -0.06 2.75
N THR A 90 9.53 1.14 2.92
CA THR A 90 9.34 2.11 1.82
C THR A 90 10.62 2.30 1.01
N SER A 91 10.65 2.02 -0.29
CA SER A 91 11.86 2.17 -1.12
C SER A 91 11.53 2.76 -2.49
N ARG A 92 12.37 3.68 -2.97
CA ARG A 92 12.20 4.32 -4.30
C ARG A 92 12.31 3.31 -5.44
N VAL A 93 13.24 2.35 -5.34
CA VAL A 93 13.44 1.31 -6.37
C VAL A 93 12.25 0.35 -6.39
N ALA A 94 11.75 -0.02 -5.21
CA ALA A 94 10.58 -0.89 -5.11
C ALA A 94 9.31 -0.21 -5.66
N ASP A 95 9.14 1.10 -5.53
CA ASP A 95 8.02 1.84 -6.17
C ASP A 95 8.07 1.73 -7.70
N ALA A 96 9.25 1.85 -8.32
CA ALA A 96 9.38 1.74 -9.77
C ALA A 96 9.01 0.33 -10.28
N VAL A 97 9.46 -0.71 -9.58
CA VAL A 97 9.08 -2.10 -9.91
C VAL A 97 7.58 -2.31 -9.71
N LEU A 98 7.01 -1.83 -8.61
CA LEU A 98 5.58 -1.92 -8.34
C LEU A 98 4.76 -1.17 -9.39
N GLN A 99 5.23 -0.03 -9.90
CA GLN A 99 4.55 0.71 -10.96
C GLN A 99 4.43 -0.13 -12.24
N ALA A 100 5.49 -0.85 -12.63
CA ALA A 100 5.43 -1.75 -13.78
C ALA A 100 4.51 -2.95 -13.52
N LEU A 101 4.57 -3.51 -12.31
CA LEU A 101 3.75 -4.67 -11.90
C LEU A 101 2.26 -4.33 -11.68
N ASP A 102 1.91 -3.06 -11.45
CA ASP A 102 0.53 -2.60 -11.25
C ASP A 102 -0.21 -2.33 -12.58
N LEU A 103 0.45 -2.52 -13.73
CA LEU A 103 -0.17 -2.40 -15.04
C LEU A 103 -1.27 -3.46 -15.22
N VAL A 104 -2.51 -3.00 -15.31
CA VAL A 104 -3.71 -3.86 -15.39
C VAL A 104 -3.66 -4.81 -16.58
N TRP A 105 -3.24 -4.33 -17.74
CA TRP A 105 -3.14 -5.16 -18.94
C TRP A 105 -2.08 -6.25 -18.79
N LEU A 106 -0.99 -5.97 -18.06
CA LEU A 106 0.11 -6.92 -17.83
C LEU A 106 -0.34 -8.02 -16.87
N GLN A 107 -1.02 -7.66 -15.78
CA GLN A 107 -1.64 -8.63 -14.87
C GLN A 107 -2.69 -9.47 -15.60
N GLY A 108 -3.54 -8.85 -16.43
CA GLY A 108 -4.55 -9.54 -17.23
C GLY A 108 -3.93 -10.55 -18.19
N ALA A 109 -2.92 -10.14 -18.96
CA ALA A 109 -2.19 -11.01 -19.88
C ALA A 109 -1.53 -12.19 -19.16
N TYR A 110 -0.91 -11.94 -18.01
CA TYR A 110 -0.32 -12.99 -17.16
C TYR A 110 -1.37 -14.01 -16.70
N TYR A 111 -2.52 -13.55 -16.22
CA TYR A 111 -3.60 -14.45 -15.81
C TYR A 111 -4.17 -15.24 -16.98
N VAL A 112 -4.45 -14.60 -18.12
CA VAL A 112 -4.92 -15.30 -19.32
C VAL A 112 -3.94 -16.42 -19.70
N PHE A 113 -2.65 -16.12 -19.75
CA PHE A 113 -1.62 -17.10 -20.07
C PHE A 113 -1.61 -18.30 -19.10
N VAL A 114 -1.55 -18.05 -17.78
CA VAL A 114 -1.48 -19.13 -16.78
C VAL A 114 -2.78 -19.94 -16.71
N LEU A 115 -3.94 -19.27 -16.78
CA LEU A 115 -5.23 -19.95 -16.73
C LEU A 115 -5.50 -20.76 -18.00
N SER A 116 -5.02 -20.31 -19.17
CA SER A 116 -5.07 -21.10 -20.40
C SER A 116 -4.33 -22.43 -20.25
N ILE A 117 -3.16 -22.44 -19.60
CA ILE A 117 -2.40 -23.68 -19.32
C ILE A 117 -3.21 -24.62 -18.40
N PHE A 118 -3.87 -24.08 -17.37
CA PHE A 118 -4.73 -24.90 -16.50
C PHE A 118 -5.96 -25.44 -17.23
N ALA A 119 -6.57 -24.64 -18.09
CA ALA A 119 -7.73 -25.03 -18.89
C ALA A 119 -7.37 -26.16 -19.86
N GLU A 120 -6.22 -26.06 -20.55
CA GLU A 120 -5.70 -27.10 -21.44
C GLU A 120 -5.49 -28.43 -20.71
N ARG A 121 -5.04 -28.38 -19.44
CA ARG A 121 -4.86 -29.57 -18.58
C ARG A 121 -6.16 -30.09 -17.97
N GLY A 122 -7.31 -29.53 -18.32
CA GLY A 122 -8.61 -29.89 -17.75
C GLY A 122 -8.79 -29.48 -16.28
N GLN A 123 -7.92 -28.66 -15.73
CA GLN A 123 -7.91 -28.25 -14.33
C GLN A 123 -8.85 -27.06 -14.08
N LEU A 124 -10.13 -27.24 -14.40
CA LEU A 124 -11.14 -26.17 -14.34
C LEU A 124 -11.31 -25.58 -12.94
N ALA A 125 -11.07 -26.36 -11.88
CA ALA A 125 -11.06 -25.86 -10.51
C ALA A 125 -9.99 -24.78 -10.29
N LEU A 126 -8.78 -24.95 -10.82
CA LEU A 126 -7.71 -23.95 -10.72
C LEU A 126 -8.03 -22.71 -11.55
N VAL A 127 -8.66 -22.89 -12.71
CA VAL A 127 -9.14 -21.78 -13.53
C VAL A 127 -10.15 -20.94 -12.75
N GLY A 128 -11.13 -21.59 -12.11
CA GLY A 128 -12.13 -20.93 -11.27
C GLY A 128 -11.51 -20.19 -10.09
N ILE A 129 -10.59 -20.84 -9.35
CA ILE A 129 -9.90 -20.23 -8.20
C ILE A 129 -9.04 -19.03 -8.64
N GLY A 130 -8.29 -19.18 -9.73
CA GLY A 130 -7.45 -18.12 -10.27
C GLY A 130 -8.28 -16.92 -10.73
N LEU A 131 -9.36 -17.16 -11.47
CA LEU A 131 -10.25 -16.10 -11.94
C LEU A 131 -10.96 -15.39 -10.78
N ALA A 132 -11.55 -16.15 -9.85
CA ALA A 132 -12.18 -15.60 -8.66
C ALA A 132 -11.17 -14.81 -7.82
N GLY A 133 -9.98 -15.37 -7.60
CA GLY A 133 -8.90 -14.71 -6.89
C GLY A 133 -8.45 -13.40 -7.54
N PHE A 134 -8.31 -13.36 -8.87
CA PHE A 134 -8.01 -12.14 -9.62
C PHE A 134 -9.05 -11.06 -9.36
N VAL A 135 -10.34 -11.40 -9.54
CA VAL A 135 -11.46 -10.48 -9.37
C VAL A 135 -11.51 -9.96 -7.92
N LEU A 136 -11.46 -10.86 -6.94
CA LEU A 136 -11.52 -10.54 -5.51
C LEU A 136 -10.36 -9.66 -5.05
N LEU A 137 -9.15 -9.99 -5.51
CA LEU A 137 -7.96 -9.19 -5.24
C LEU A 137 -8.10 -7.83 -5.91
N ARG A 138 -8.43 -7.78 -7.21
CA ARG A 138 -8.49 -6.53 -7.99
C ARG A 138 -9.56 -5.55 -7.48
N TRP A 139 -10.72 -6.04 -7.06
CA TRP A 139 -11.77 -5.21 -6.46
C TRP A 139 -11.41 -4.69 -5.06
N GLY A 140 -10.30 -5.18 -4.48
CA GLY A 140 -9.89 -4.84 -3.11
C GLY A 140 -10.77 -5.50 -2.05
N LEU A 141 -11.58 -6.51 -2.40
CA LEU A 141 -12.46 -7.18 -1.44
C LEU A 141 -11.65 -7.89 -0.37
N VAL A 142 -10.54 -8.51 -0.77
CA VAL A 142 -9.57 -9.13 0.16
C VAL A 142 -9.04 -8.10 1.16
N GLY A 143 -8.74 -6.89 0.71
CA GLY A 143 -8.28 -5.81 1.58
C GLY A 143 -9.35 -5.36 2.59
N ARG A 144 -10.62 -5.30 2.16
CA ARG A 144 -11.75 -4.96 3.04
C ARG A 144 -11.99 -6.05 4.09
N LEU A 145 -11.95 -7.31 3.69
CA LEU A 145 -12.12 -8.47 4.59
C LEU A 145 -10.94 -8.64 5.55
N ALA A 146 -9.72 -8.32 5.12
CA ALA A 146 -8.52 -8.37 5.94
C ALA A 146 -8.36 -7.15 6.87
N GLN A 147 -9.10 -6.07 6.65
CA GLN A 147 -9.02 -4.84 7.43
C GLN A 147 -9.15 -5.04 8.96
N PRO A 148 -10.13 -5.80 9.50
CA PRO A 148 -10.24 -6.01 10.94
C PRO A 148 -9.03 -6.75 11.52
N LEU A 149 -8.49 -7.74 10.80
CA LEU A 149 -7.32 -8.51 11.23
C LEU A 149 -6.07 -7.63 11.25
N VAL A 150 -5.84 -6.88 10.16
CA VAL A 150 -4.70 -5.96 10.04
C VAL A 150 -4.79 -4.84 11.10
N ARG A 151 -5.98 -4.31 11.35
CA ARG A 151 -6.19 -3.26 12.38
C ARG A 151 -5.84 -3.76 13.77
N ARG A 152 -6.14 -5.03 14.09
CA ARG A 152 -5.79 -5.64 15.39
C ARG A 152 -4.28 -5.79 15.55
N ILE A 153 -3.58 -6.19 14.49
CA ILE A 153 -2.11 -6.30 14.46
C ILE A 153 -1.48 -4.90 14.63
N TRP A 154 -2.00 -3.90 13.90
CA TRP A 154 -1.47 -2.54 13.94
C TRP A 154 -1.74 -1.81 15.24
N ALA A 155 -2.90 -2.02 15.89
CA ALA A 155 -3.18 -1.45 17.20
C ALA A 155 -2.14 -1.84 18.26
N SER A 156 -1.44 -2.96 18.07
CA SER A 156 -0.36 -3.41 18.95
C SER A 156 1.02 -2.89 18.57
N LEU A 157 1.23 -2.48 17.31
CA LEU A 157 2.56 -2.18 16.76
C LEU A 157 2.79 -0.71 16.44
N PHE A 158 1.72 0.06 16.13
CA PHE A 158 1.86 1.43 15.67
C PHE A 158 0.70 2.35 16.13
N PRO A 159 1.00 3.51 16.75
CA PRO A 159 -0.03 4.42 17.27
C PRO A 159 -0.69 5.35 16.22
N LEU A 160 -0.20 5.42 14.97
CA LEU A 160 -0.72 6.33 13.93
C LEU A 160 -1.42 5.60 12.76
N PRO A 161 -2.34 6.27 12.01
CA PRO A 161 -2.92 5.73 10.78
C PRO A 161 -1.85 5.43 9.72
N VAL A 162 -1.98 4.31 9.00
CA VAL A 162 -0.90 3.82 8.13
C VAL A 162 -0.72 4.61 6.83
N ALA A 163 -1.77 5.24 6.31
CA ALA A 163 -1.62 6.16 5.18
C ALA A 163 -0.64 7.29 5.53
N ASP A 164 -0.76 7.84 6.74
CA ASP A 164 0.07 8.94 7.22
C ASP A 164 1.51 8.48 7.53
N GLN A 165 1.68 7.23 7.98
CA GLN A 165 3.03 6.65 8.19
C GLN A 165 3.77 6.40 6.88
N VAL A 166 3.09 5.86 5.87
CA VAL A 166 3.69 5.63 4.55
C VAL A 166 4.07 6.97 3.92
N LEU A 167 3.19 7.98 4.02
CA LEU A 167 3.49 9.33 3.56
C LEU A 167 4.71 9.93 4.27
N ARG A 168 4.75 9.84 5.61
CA ARG A 168 5.91 10.27 6.42
C ARG A 168 7.19 9.56 6.00
N GLY A 169 7.14 8.24 5.79
CA GLY A 169 8.28 7.44 5.35
C GLY A 169 8.85 7.92 4.01
N PHE A 170 7.97 8.23 3.05
CA PHE A 170 8.39 8.79 1.77
C PHE A 170 8.96 10.22 1.89
N ILE A 171 8.37 11.08 2.72
CA ILE A 171 8.89 12.44 2.97
C ILE A 171 10.30 12.38 3.58
N ILE A 172 10.51 11.54 4.60
CA ILE A 172 11.82 11.37 5.25
C ILE A 172 12.84 10.84 4.25
N ARG A 173 12.49 9.83 3.46
CA ARG A 173 13.39 9.26 2.45
C ARG A 173 13.68 10.25 1.31
N ALA A 174 12.72 11.07 0.92
CA ALA A 174 12.94 12.12 -0.07
C ALA A 174 13.89 13.19 0.48
N ALA A 175 13.72 13.62 1.73
CA ALA A 175 14.63 14.56 2.38
C ALA A 175 16.06 14.01 2.46
N LEU A 176 16.24 12.75 2.88
CA LEU A 176 17.55 12.10 2.91
C LEU A 176 18.18 11.99 1.52
N ALA A 177 17.41 11.61 0.51
CA ALA A 177 17.93 11.44 -0.85
C ALA A 177 18.32 12.76 -1.54
N TYR A 178 17.73 13.89 -1.14
CA TYR A 178 18.11 15.22 -1.62
C TYR A 178 19.08 15.93 -0.66
N GLY A 179 19.55 15.28 0.41
CA GLY A 179 20.44 15.88 1.40
C GLY A 179 19.82 17.07 2.15
N LEU A 180 18.49 17.11 2.25
CA LEU A 180 17.76 18.20 2.88
C LEU A 180 17.64 17.94 4.40
N SER A 181 18.19 18.85 5.19
CA SER A 181 18.00 18.85 6.65
C SER A 181 16.55 19.19 6.98
N LEU A 182 15.76 18.19 7.37
CA LEU A 182 14.45 18.41 7.98
C LEU A 182 14.67 19.06 9.36
N PRO A 183 14.20 20.30 9.60
CA PRO A 183 14.37 20.91 10.91
C PRO A 183 13.59 20.09 11.95
N HIS A 184 14.32 19.39 12.83
CA HIS A 184 13.90 18.86 14.13
C HIS A 184 12.83 17.74 14.10
N LEU A 185 13.30 16.50 13.92
CA LEU A 185 12.51 15.28 14.18
C LEU A 185 11.87 15.27 15.59
N ASP A 186 12.51 15.90 16.58
CA ASP A 186 12.08 15.87 17.99
C ASP A 186 10.82 16.71 18.29
N ARG A 187 10.54 17.77 17.51
CA ARG A 187 9.38 18.64 17.79
C ARG A 187 8.04 18.04 17.38
N MET A 188 8.04 17.05 16.48
CA MET A 188 6.81 16.41 16.00
C MET A 188 6.25 15.43 17.04
N GLU A 189 7.11 14.72 17.76
CA GLU A 189 6.69 13.83 18.83
C GLU A 189 6.07 14.61 19.99
N ASP A 190 6.63 15.77 20.33
CA ASP A 190 6.11 16.68 21.34
C ASP A 190 4.79 17.36 20.95
N ALA A 191 4.59 17.68 19.67
CA ALA A 191 3.35 18.30 19.20
C ALA A 191 2.19 17.29 19.16
N ILE A 192 2.48 16.04 18.76
CA ILE A 192 1.49 14.94 18.76
C ILE A 192 1.14 14.53 20.19
N ARG A 193 2.14 14.41 21.09
CA ARG A 193 1.94 14.10 22.51
C ARG A 193 1.13 15.19 23.23
N ARG A 194 1.36 16.47 22.92
CA ARG A 194 0.59 17.59 23.49
C ARG A 194 -0.86 17.67 22.99
N ARG A 195 -1.15 17.25 21.76
CA ARG A 195 -2.54 17.19 21.26
C ARG A 195 -3.31 16.00 21.85
N LEU A 196 -2.68 14.84 22.00
CA LEU A 196 -3.31 13.65 22.57
C LEU A 196 -3.48 13.71 24.10
N GLY A 197 -2.61 14.44 24.81
CA GLY A 197 -2.73 14.65 26.27
C GLY A 197 -3.78 15.70 26.69
N ARG A 198 -4.48 16.34 25.74
CA ARG A 198 -5.57 17.30 26.02
C ARG A 198 -6.97 16.71 25.83
N SER A 199 -7.07 15.43 25.46
CA SER A 199 -8.35 14.73 25.30
C SER A 199 -8.56 13.61 26.34
N SER A 200 -7.92 13.71 27.49
CA SER A 200 -8.23 12.94 28.71
C SER A 200 -8.74 13.87 29.80
#